data_AF-A0A953E2K7-F1
#
_entry.id   AF-A0A953E2K7-F1
#
_cell.length_a   1.000
_cell.length_b   1.000
_cell.length_c   1.000
_cell.angle_alpha   90.00
_cell.angle_beta   90.00
_cell.angle_gamma   90.00
#
_symmetry.space_group_name_H-M   'P 1'
#
loop_
_entity.id
_entity.type
_entity.pdbx_description
1 polymer ?
#
loop_
_entity_poly.entity_id
_entity_poly.type
_entity_poly.pdbx_seq_one_letter_code
_entity_poly.pdbx_strand_id
1 'polypeptide(L)'
;MDPINIKTRAQMAEMVMRLEQAGASRHVPLVRAAMAGALRFAFVSPGDILPLRLLDMEQDRRPFAVILADDGAVSTGSDGFPQARRLLRWAASILIHAAGGEPWHYEAVARATVLARRFLLMETNTAHQTAWHTLRMAVALRTPGSLIEVRPGDVHPRLTVPAGETVQ
;
A
#
# COMPACT_ATOMS: atom_id res chain seq x y z
N MET A 1 -17.72 4.12 -5.63
CA MET A 1 -18.10 3.33 -4.43
C MET A 1 -17.48 4.01 -3.23
N ASP A 2 -18.21 4.16 -2.14
CA ASP A 2 -17.57 4.56 -0.88
C ASP A 2 -16.60 3.46 -0.45
N PRO A 3 -15.37 3.80 -0.01
CA PRO A 3 -14.40 2.80 0.43
C PRO A 3 -15.00 2.00 1.58
N ILE A 4 -14.97 0.66 1.48
CA ILE A 4 -15.43 -0.21 2.56
C ILE A 4 -14.58 0.09 3.79
N ASN A 5 -15.24 0.49 4.88
CA ASN A 5 -14.57 0.80 6.14
C ASN A 5 -14.60 -0.43 7.05
N ILE A 6 -13.50 -1.16 7.09
CA ILE A 6 -13.31 -2.35 7.93
C ILE A 6 -12.87 -1.88 9.32
N LYS A 7 -13.70 -2.11 10.35
CA LYS A 7 -13.47 -1.63 11.73
C LYS A 7 -13.50 -2.72 12.80
N THR A 8 -14.10 -3.87 12.50
CA THR A 8 -14.28 -4.94 13.49
C THR A 8 -13.35 -6.11 13.20
N ARG A 9 -12.98 -6.86 14.24
CA ARG A 9 -12.20 -8.09 14.09
C ARG A 9 -12.88 -9.12 13.18
N ALA A 10 -14.21 -9.18 13.18
CA ALA A 10 -14.98 -10.06 12.29
C ALA A 10 -14.82 -9.65 10.82
N GLN A 11 -14.93 -8.35 10.51
CA GLN A 11 -14.70 -7.85 9.16
C GLN A 11 -13.24 -8.05 8.71
N MET A 12 -12.27 -7.87 9.60
CA MET A 12 -10.87 -8.15 9.29
C MET A 12 -10.61 -9.65 9.05
N ALA A 13 -11.25 -10.54 9.81
CA ALA A 13 -11.18 -11.99 9.58
C ALA A 13 -11.80 -12.38 8.23
N GLU A 14 -12.93 -11.78 7.87
CA GLU A 14 -13.54 -11.95 6.54
C GLU A 14 -12.61 -11.46 5.43
N MET A 15 -11.93 -10.33 5.63
CA MET A 15 -10.94 -9.81 4.67
C MET A 15 -9.77 -10.79 4.48
N VAL A 16 -9.25 -11.39 5.56
CA VAL A 16 -8.22 -12.44 5.47
C VAL A 16 -8.70 -13.59 4.59
N MET A 17 -9.92 -14.09 4.82
CA MET A 17 -10.48 -15.17 4.01
C MET A 17 -10.60 -14.77 2.53
N ARG A 18 -11.07 -13.55 2.23
CA ARG A 18 -11.20 -13.05 0.86
C ARG A 18 -9.83 -12.91 0.16
N LEU A 19 -8.82 -12.40 0.86
CA LEU A 19 -7.47 -12.28 0.35
C LEU A 19 -6.86 -13.65 0.04
N GLU A 20 -7.06 -14.63 0.92
CA GLU A 20 -6.61 -16.01 0.69
C GLU A 20 -7.28 -16.63 -0.53
N GLN A 21 -8.60 -16.49 -0.67
CA GLN A 21 -9.37 -16.97 -1.83
C GLN A 21 -8.94 -16.29 -3.14
N ALA A 22 -8.54 -15.03 -3.09
CA ALA A 22 -8.07 -14.26 -4.25
C ALA A 22 -6.60 -14.49 -4.61
N GLY A 23 -5.87 -15.37 -3.88
CA GLY A 23 -4.42 -15.54 -4.08
C GLY A 23 -3.58 -14.32 -3.65
N ALA A 24 -4.16 -13.44 -2.83
CA ALA A 24 -3.54 -12.24 -2.26
C ALA A 24 -3.12 -12.44 -0.78
N SER A 25 -2.89 -13.70 -0.37
CA SER A 25 -2.54 -14.06 1.01
C SER A 25 -1.29 -13.35 1.54
N ARG A 26 -0.41 -12.87 0.65
CA ARG A 26 0.75 -12.06 0.99
C ARG A 26 0.40 -10.78 1.77
N HIS A 27 -0.79 -10.21 1.61
CA HIS A 27 -1.23 -9.01 2.35
C HIS A 27 -1.74 -9.33 3.78
N VAL A 28 -2.00 -10.60 4.10
CA VAL A 28 -2.54 -11.05 5.40
C VAL A 28 -1.73 -10.55 6.62
N PRO A 29 -0.38 -10.47 6.59
CA PRO A 29 0.38 -9.90 7.69
C PRO A 29 -0.02 -8.47 8.07
N LEU A 30 -0.40 -7.62 7.10
CA LEU A 30 -0.90 -6.26 7.37
C LEU A 30 -2.25 -6.29 8.08
N VAL A 31 -3.15 -7.18 7.63
CA VAL A 31 -4.46 -7.37 8.26
C VAL A 31 -4.30 -7.84 9.71
N ARG A 32 -3.41 -8.82 9.95
CA ARG A 32 -3.11 -9.30 11.31
C ARG A 32 -2.53 -8.21 12.20
N ALA A 33 -1.63 -7.37 11.69
CA ALA A 33 -1.09 -6.23 12.43
C ALA A 33 -2.17 -5.21 12.80
N ALA A 34 -3.13 -4.94 11.90
CA ALA A 34 -4.28 -4.09 12.19
C ALA A 34 -5.25 -4.72 13.20
N MET A 35 -5.53 -6.03 13.10
CA MET A 35 -6.34 -6.77 14.08
C MET A 35 -5.76 -6.72 15.50
N ALA A 36 -4.43 -6.71 15.60
CA ALA A 36 -3.70 -6.55 16.85
C ALA A 36 -3.67 -5.09 17.35
N GLY A 37 -4.16 -4.13 16.57
CA GLY A 37 -4.14 -2.70 16.88
C GLY A 37 -2.77 -2.03 16.72
N ALA A 38 -1.79 -2.71 16.12
CA ALA A 38 -0.43 -2.21 16.00
C ALA A 38 -0.31 -1.08 14.97
N LEU A 39 -1.14 -1.12 13.92
CA LEU A 39 -1.20 -0.13 12.86
C LEU A 39 -2.62 -0.08 12.27
N ARG A 40 -2.80 0.87 11.36
CA ARG A 40 -3.94 1.01 10.45
C ARG A 40 -3.40 0.99 9.02
N PHE A 41 -4.21 0.65 8.02
CA PHE A 41 -3.75 0.70 6.63
C PHE A 41 -4.87 0.91 5.60
N ALA A 42 -4.54 1.40 4.42
CA ALA A 42 -5.50 1.57 3.34
C ALA A 42 -4.92 1.08 2.02
N PHE A 43 -5.70 0.30 1.27
CA PHE A 43 -5.45 0.07 -0.14
C PHE A 43 -6.11 1.19 -0.95
N VAL A 44 -5.40 1.70 -1.94
CA VAL A 44 -5.86 2.71 -2.87
C VAL A 44 -5.62 2.17 -4.27
N SER A 45 -6.67 2.06 -5.07
CA SER A 45 -6.57 1.64 -6.47
C SER A 45 -6.39 2.88 -7.36
N PRO A 46 -5.98 2.73 -8.63
CA PRO A 46 -6.00 3.83 -9.58
C PRO A 46 -7.39 4.49 -9.66
N GLY A 47 -7.42 5.82 -9.64
CA GLY A 47 -8.64 6.64 -9.62
C GLY A 47 -9.23 6.88 -8.24
N ASP A 48 -8.89 6.07 -7.23
CA ASP A 48 -9.41 6.23 -5.88
C ASP A 48 -8.80 7.46 -5.17
N ILE A 49 -9.58 8.03 -4.25
CA ILE A 49 -9.18 9.17 -3.43
C ILE A 49 -9.31 8.77 -1.96
N LEU A 50 -8.20 8.75 -1.24
CA LEU A 50 -8.18 8.51 0.19
C LEU A 50 -8.73 9.76 0.93
N PRO A 51 -9.73 9.59 1.82
CA PRO A 51 -10.24 10.71 2.62
C PRO A 51 -9.14 11.32 3.49
N LEU A 52 -8.97 12.65 3.44
CA LEU A 52 -7.86 13.35 4.11
C LEU A 52 -7.86 13.20 5.64
N ARG A 53 -9.03 13.04 6.25
CA ARG A 53 -9.17 12.74 7.68
C ARG A 53 -8.42 11.47 8.11
N LEU A 54 -8.18 10.54 7.18
CA LEU A 54 -7.40 9.34 7.48
C LEU A 54 -5.90 9.64 7.57
N LEU A 55 -5.43 10.72 6.97
CA LEU A 55 -4.01 11.12 7.00
C LEU A 55 -3.67 11.96 8.24
N ASP A 56 -4.69 12.37 9.01
CA ASP A 56 -4.52 13.14 10.24
C ASP A 56 -4.04 12.23 11.39
N MET A 57 -2.75 12.36 11.73
CA MET A 57 -2.11 11.59 12.79
C MET A 57 -2.38 12.14 14.19
N GLU A 58 -2.93 13.35 14.33
CA GLU A 58 -3.35 13.88 15.63
C GLU A 58 -4.72 13.32 16.02
N GLN A 59 -5.61 13.13 15.04
CA GLN A 59 -6.91 12.52 15.25
C GLN A 59 -6.81 11.00 15.56
N ASP A 60 -5.94 10.27 14.84
CA ASP A 60 -5.63 8.86 15.12
C ASP A 60 -4.12 8.64 15.11
N ARG A 61 -3.56 8.51 16.32
CA ARG A 61 -2.12 8.40 16.54
C ARG A 61 -1.55 7.04 16.14
N ARG A 62 -2.37 6.05 15.78
CA ARG A 62 -1.85 4.73 15.37
C ARG A 62 -1.03 4.85 14.08
N PRO A 63 0.11 4.15 13.96
CA PRO A 63 0.89 4.09 12.72
C PRO A 63 0.02 3.75 11.51
N PHE A 64 0.24 4.43 10.38
CA PHE A 64 -0.60 4.29 9.18
C PHE A 64 0.22 3.93 7.95
N ALA A 65 -0.17 2.86 7.27
CA ALA A 65 0.34 2.49 5.96
C ALA A 65 -0.68 2.86 4.86
N VAL A 66 -0.22 3.49 3.79
CA VAL A 66 -1.01 3.63 2.57
C VAL A 66 -0.36 2.77 1.50
N ILE A 67 -1.14 1.92 0.85
CA ILE A 67 -0.71 1.02 -0.22
C ILE A 67 -1.39 1.48 -1.51
N LEU A 68 -0.59 1.96 -2.45
CA LEU A 68 -1.03 2.26 -3.82
C LEU A 68 -0.87 0.98 -4.65
N ALA A 69 -1.99 0.36 -5.03
CA ALA A 69 -2.05 -0.91 -5.75
C ALA A 69 -2.05 -0.67 -7.26
N ASP A 70 -0.88 -0.35 -7.83
CA ASP A 70 -0.64 -0.13 -9.25
C ASP A 70 -0.11 -1.39 -9.96
N ASP A 71 -0.24 -2.57 -9.33
CA ASP A 71 0.18 -3.88 -9.83
C ASP A 71 -0.95 -4.73 -10.45
N GLY A 72 -2.13 -4.11 -10.60
CA GLY A 72 -3.32 -4.74 -11.17
C GLY A 72 -3.23 -5.01 -12.69
N ALA A 73 -4.33 -5.54 -13.25
CA ALA A 73 -4.41 -5.89 -14.68
C ALA A 73 -4.11 -4.72 -15.63
N VAL A 74 -4.42 -3.49 -15.21
CA VAL A 74 -4.07 -2.24 -15.91
C VAL A 74 -3.30 -1.38 -14.93
N SER A 75 -1.97 -1.47 -14.98
CA SER A 75 -1.08 -0.53 -14.30
C SER A 75 -1.08 0.80 -15.04
N THR A 76 -1.13 1.88 -14.30
CA THR A 76 -1.28 3.26 -14.79
C THR A 76 -0.11 4.15 -14.40
N GLY A 77 0.79 3.64 -13.55
CA GLY A 77 1.84 4.44 -12.96
C GLY A 77 1.28 5.52 -12.04
N SER A 78 2.13 6.49 -11.72
CA SER A 78 1.77 7.57 -10.80
C SER A 78 0.60 8.45 -11.25
N ASP A 79 0.33 8.49 -12.55
CA ASP A 79 -0.69 9.37 -13.14
C ASP A 79 -2.10 8.85 -12.89
N GLY A 80 -2.27 7.55 -12.65
CA GLY A 80 -3.54 6.98 -12.24
C GLY A 80 -3.94 7.30 -10.79
N PHE A 81 -3.09 7.97 -10.01
CA PHE A 81 -3.33 8.26 -8.60
C PHE A 81 -3.41 9.77 -8.35
N PRO A 82 -4.63 10.35 -8.33
CA PRO A 82 -4.82 11.79 -8.15
C PRO A 82 -4.14 12.36 -6.89
N GLN A 83 -3.96 11.53 -5.86
CA GLN A 83 -3.34 11.91 -4.59
C GLN A 83 -1.87 11.48 -4.44
N ALA A 84 -1.23 10.85 -5.42
CA ALA A 84 0.14 10.33 -5.30
C ALA A 84 1.13 11.37 -4.75
N ARG A 85 1.15 12.57 -5.34
CA ARG A 85 2.01 13.67 -4.89
C ARG A 85 1.80 14.05 -3.43
N ARG A 86 0.55 14.06 -2.96
CA ARG A 86 0.20 14.39 -1.57
C ARG A 86 0.65 13.27 -0.64
N LEU A 87 0.37 12.01 -0.99
CA LEU A 87 0.74 10.85 -0.20
C LEU A 87 2.25 10.72 -0.06
N LEU A 88 3.02 10.98 -1.12
CA LEU A 88 4.49 11.00 -1.08
C LEU A 88 5.02 12.06 -0.10
N ARG A 89 4.42 13.26 -0.07
CA ARG A 89 4.79 14.30 0.91
C ARG A 89 4.34 13.97 2.33
N TRP A 90 3.23 13.25 2.47
CA TRP A 90 2.72 12.79 3.76
C TRP A 90 3.52 11.62 4.32
N ALA A 91 4.23 10.85 3.52
CA ALA A 91 5.01 9.72 4.01
C ALA A 91 6.23 10.18 4.83
N ALA A 92 6.55 9.44 5.89
CA ALA A 92 7.83 9.51 6.60
C ALA A 92 8.83 8.46 6.08
N SER A 93 8.34 7.40 5.43
CA SER A 93 9.13 6.39 4.74
C SER A 93 8.36 5.86 3.54
N ILE A 94 9.09 5.57 2.46
CA ILE A 94 8.51 5.23 1.15
C ILE A 94 9.13 3.93 0.63
N LEU A 95 8.31 3.02 0.08
CA LEU A 95 8.77 1.84 -0.64
C LEU A 95 8.10 1.78 -2.01
N ILE A 96 8.91 1.74 -3.07
CA ILE A 96 8.46 1.36 -4.41
C ILE A 96 8.73 -0.14 -4.55
N HIS A 97 7.68 -0.92 -4.74
CA HIS A 97 7.74 -2.37 -4.83
C HIS A 97 7.30 -2.78 -6.24
N ALA A 98 8.29 -3.04 -7.08
CA ALA A 98 8.10 -3.45 -8.47
C ALA A 98 8.47 -4.92 -8.65
N ALA A 99 8.20 -5.78 -7.66
CA ALA A 99 8.64 -7.17 -7.61
C ALA A 99 7.49 -8.14 -7.30
N GLY A 100 7.74 -9.44 -7.45
CA GLY A 100 6.82 -10.46 -6.96
C GLY A 100 6.52 -10.29 -5.47
N GLY A 101 5.24 -10.45 -5.11
CA GLY A 101 4.79 -10.26 -3.74
C GLY A 101 4.99 -11.52 -2.90
N GLU A 102 6.04 -11.55 -2.07
CA GLU A 102 6.25 -12.57 -1.03
C GLU A 102 5.63 -12.12 0.32
N PRO A 103 5.14 -13.05 1.17
CA PRO A 103 4.55 -12.70 2.47
C PRO A 103 5.48 -11.86 3.37
N TRP A 104 6.78 -12.13 3.35
CA TRP A 104 7.76 -11.39 4.15
C TRP A 104 7.90 -9.92 3.74
N HIS A 105 7.56 -9.55 2.49
CA HIS A 105 7.51 -8.15 2.07
C HIS A 105 6.48 -7.36 2.88
N TYR A 106 5.31 -7.93 3.12
CA TYR A 106 4.22 -7.25 3.82
C TYR A 106 4.39 -7.30 5.34
N GLU A 107 5.06 -8.32 5.86
CA GLU A 107 5.58 -8.28 7.23
C GLU A 107 6.58 -7.13 7.42
N ALA A 108 7.50 -6.93 6.47
CA ALA A 108 8.45 -5.82 6.50
C ALA A 108 7.72 -4.47 6.41
N VAL A 109 6.69 -4.34 5.57
CA VAL A 109 5.85 -3.12 5.49
C VAL A 109 5.15 -2.86 6.81
N ALA A 110 4.57 -3.87 7.46
CA ALA A 110 3.94 -3.72 8.77
C ALA A 110 4.93 -3.20 9.82
N ARG A 111 6.11 -3.82 9.91
CA ARG A 111 7.18 -3.40 10.84
C ARG A 111 7.68 -1.99 10.53
N ALA A 112 7.96 -1.70 9.25
CA ALA A 112 8.39 -0.39 8.81
C ALA A 112 7.34 0.69 9.09
N THR A 113 6.05 0.36 8.98
CA THR A 113 4.95 1.25 9.34
C THR A 113 4.96 1.59 10.81
N VAL A 114 5.09 0.58 11.69
CA VAL A 114 5.16 0.80 13.15
C VAL A 114 6.33 1.72 13.51
N LEU A 115 7.50 1.53 12.87
CA LEU A 115 8.69 2.34 13.10
C LEU A 115 8.58 3.77 12.55
N ALA A 116 8.20 3.90 11.27
CA ALA A 116 8.15 5.19 10.57
C ALA A 116 6.88 6.00 10.87
N ARG A 117 5.85 5.35 11.43
CA ARG A 117 4.50 5.86 11.73
C ARG A 117 3.65 6.30 10.53
N ARG A 118 4.25 6.82 9.46
CA ARG A 118 3.60 7.21 8.20
C ARG A 118 4.33 6.53 7.05
N PHE A 119 3.81 5.43 6.55
CA PHE A 119 4.47 4.63 5.52
C PHE A 119 3.66 4.64 4.22
N LEU A 120 4.35 4.77 3.10
CA LEU A 120 3.75 4.66 1.78
C LEU A 120 4.41 3.52 1.00
N LEU A 121 3.59 2.55 0.59
CA LEU A 121 3.95 1.49 -0.34
C LEU A 121 3.33 1.80 -1.70
N MET A 122 4.12 1.70 -2.78
CA MET A 122 3.62 1.67 -4.16
C MET A 122 3.92 0.29 -4.72
N GLU A 123 2.90 -0.56 -4.83
CA GLU A 123 2.97 -1.81 -5.57
C GLU A 123 2.81 -1.45 -7.05
N THR A 124 3.77 -1.77 -7.90
CA THR A 124 3.76 -1.36 -9.31
C THR A 124 4.41 -2.45 -10.16
N ASN A 125 4.35 -2.32 -11.47
CA ASN A 125 5.10 -3.20 -12.37
C ASN A 125 6.43 -2.56 -12.80
N THR A 126 7.29 -3.35 -13.43
CA THR A 126 8.60 -2.88 -13.91
C THR A 126 8.49 -1.72 -14.93
N ALA A 127 7.40 -1.66 -15.70
CA ALA A 127 7.19 -0.61 -16.70
C ALA A 127 6.95 0.77 -16.08
N HIS A 128 6.28 0.84 -14.92
CA HIS A 128 5.94 2.09 -14.25
C HIS A 128 6.83 2.43 -13.05
N GLN A 129 7.73 1.53 -12.66
CA GLN A 129 8.70 1.74 -11.60
C GLN A 129 9.49 3.06 -11.76
N THR A 130 9.99 3.35 -12.97
CA THR A 130 10.74 4.57 -13.26
C THR A 130 9.89 5.82 -13.08
N ALA A 131 8.60 5.77 -13.44
CA ALA A 131 7.68 6.89 -13.25
C ALA A 131 7.46 7.18 -11.76
N TRP A 132 7.23 6.13 -10.95
CA TRP A 132 7.11 6.25 -9.50
C TRP A 132 8.39 6.80 -8.86
N HIS A 133 9.55 6.29 -9.26
CA HIS A 133 10.83 6.76 -8.76
C HIS A 133 11.05 8.24 -9.11
N THR A 134 10.80 8.63 -10.36
CA THR A 134 10.91 10.02 -10.82
C THR A 134 9.98 10.94 -10.03
N LEU A 135 8.72 10.53 -9.81
CA LEU A 135 7.79 11.32 -9.01
C LEU A 135 8.26 11.46 -7.57
N ARG A 136 8.70 10.38 -6.92
CA ARG A 136 9.26 10.41 -5.56
C ARG A 136 10.41 11.42 -5.50
N MET A 137 11.36 11.35 -6.43
CA MET A 137 12.51 12.24 -6.48
C MET A 137 12.09 13.71 -6.63
N ALA A 138 11.04 13.98 -7.39
CA ALA A 138 10.52 15.33 -7.58
C ALA A 138 9.80 15.92 -6.36
N VAL A 139 9.11 15.11 -5.55
CA VAL A 139 8.20 15.62 -4.50
C VAL A 139 8.59 15.26 -3.07
N ALA A 140 9.43 14.25 -2.89
CA ALA A 140 9.77 13.66 -1.59
C ALA A 140 11.25 13.24 -1.53
N LEU A 141 12.14 14.00 -2.18
CA LEU A 141 13.58 13.74 -2.26
C LEU A 141 14.23 13.42 -0.91
N ARG A 142 13.83 14.14 0.14
CA ARG A 142 14.38 14.02 1.50
C ARG A 142 13.74 12.91 2.33
N THR A 143 12.62 12.34 1.87
CA THR A 143 11.95 11.25 2.57
C THR A 143 12.71 9.95 2.31
N PRO A 144 13.15 9.23 3.37
CA PRO A 144 13.78 7.93 3.21
C PRO A 144 12.93 7.02 2.33
N GLY A 145 13.57 6.36 1.36
CA GLY A 145 12.85 5.43 0.53
C GLY A 145 13.74 4.44 -0.18
N SER A 146 13.15 3.29 -0.45
CA SER A 146 13.78 2.16 -1.11
C SER A 146 12.96 1.74 -2.33
N LEU A 147 13.63 1.03 -3.22
CA LEU A 147 13.07 0.48 -4.43
C LEU A 147 13.44 -1.00 -4.47
N ILE A 148 12.43 -1.86 -4.63
CA ILE A 148 12.61 -3.31 -4.82
C ILE A 148 12.21 -3.61 -6.26
N GLU A 149 13.12 -4.19 -7.02
CA GLU A 149 12.95 -4.51 -8.43
C GLU A 149 12.82 -6.04 -8.63
N VAL A 150 12.16 -6.46 -9.71
CA VAL A 150 12.22 -7.86 -10.16
C VAL A 150 13.67 -8.21 -10.50
N ARG A 151 14.15 -9.39 -10.08
CA ARG A 151 15.46 -9.87 -10.53
C ARG A 151 15.46 -10.01 -12.07
N PRO A 152 16.58 -9.74 -12.76
CA PRO A 152 16.67 -9.99 -14.19
C PRO A 152 16.28 -11.44 -14.53
N GLY A 153 15.20 -11.62 -15.30
CA GLY A 153 14.70 -12.94 -15.72
C GLY A 153 13.41 -13.41 -15.02
N ASP A 154 12.98 -12.75 -13.93
CA ASP A 154 11.71 -13.06 -13.26
C ASP A 154 10.55 -12.19 -13.83
N VAL A 155 9.30 -12.67 -13.68
CA VAL A 155 8.08 -11.96 -14.13
C VAL A 155 7.27 -11.50 -12.92
N HIS A 156 6.79 -10.25 -12.92
CA HIS A 156 5.86 -9.76 -11.90
C HIS A 156 4.54 -10.55 -11.96
N PRO A 157 4.08 -11.18 -10.86
CA PRO A 157 2.78 -11.84 -10.83
C PRO A 157 1.68 -10.80 -11.02
N ARG A 158 0.79 -11.02 -12.01
CA ARG A 158 -0.38 -10.15 -12.22
C ARG A 158 -1.44 -10.50 -11.17
N LEU A 159 -1.94 -9.52 -10.42
CA LEU A 159 -3.11 -9.74 -9.56
C LEU A 159 -4.39 -9.11 -10.09
N THR A 160 -5.47 -9.87 -9.97
CA THR A 160 -6.86 -9.40 -9.93
C THR A 160 -7.27 -9.29 -8.47
N VAL A 161 -7.15 -8.10 -7.88
CA VAL A 161 -7.73 -7.78 -6.55
C VAL A 161 -9.09 -7.10 -6.78
N PRO A 162 -10.15 -7.38 -5.99
CA PRO A 162 -11.36 -6.57 -6.01
C PRO A 162 -11.06 -5.15 -5.51
N ALA A 163 -11.56 -4.12 -6.21
CA ALA A 163 -11.27 -2.72 -5.90
C ALA A 163 -11.91 -2.25 -4.56
N GLY A 164 -11.19 -1.37 -3.84
CA GLY A 164 -11.79 -0.37 -2.93
C GLY A 164 -12.01 -0.73 -1.46
N GLU A 165 -10.98 -1.19 -0.71
CA GLU A 165 -11.10 -1.45 0.74
C GLU A 165 -10.11 -0.62 1.60
N THR A 166 -10.61 -0.01 2.67
CA THR A 166 -9.83 0.75 3.67
C THR A 166 -10.00 0.11 5.05
N VAL A 167 -8.89 -0.17 5.75
CA VAL A 167 -8.89 -0.93 7.01
C VAL A 167 -8.36 -0.08 8.17
N GLN A 168 -9.23 0.24 9.13
CA GLN A 168 -8.89 1.11 10.27
C GLN A 168 -8.69 0.33 11.55
#